data_AF-A0A2G5J5R3-F1
#
_entry.id   AF-A0A2G5J5R3-F1
#
_cell.length_a   1.000
_cell.length_b   1.000
_cell.length_c   1.000
_cell.angle_alpha   90.00
_cell.angle_beta   90.00
_cell.angle_gamma   90.00
#
_symmetry.space_group_name_H-M   'P 1'
#
loop_
_entity.id
_entity.type
_entity.pdbx_description
1 polymer ?
#
loop_
_entity_poly.entity_id
_entity_poly.type
_entity_poly.pdbx_seq_one_letter_code
_entity_poly.pdbx_strand_id
1 'polypeptide(L)'
;MNGLESAVVLSSALAATGMVIETGELLAGRRFVLDRAFNWPLIETRYYILAHRPRTRAVFRAVFGSRRTVPLLVAAHAVAAVGYPLAITTAAPLAAACGLFVLTVHLMLHLRFLVGMDGADQMQTVLWAGLFVYSLTDDERVRLAAVSFVVAQLLLSYIVAGVAKAASPTWRSGRAVALIVRTQGYGVRGARELLSVPLISAAACWATIAFELGAPVLFALTALTAPALVVLIASGILFHLSIALVMGLPSFIWSFLGTYPLLWALPYATGLVR
;
A
#
# COMPACT_ATOMS: atom_id res chain seq x y z
N MET A 1 23.89 10.03 -7.60
CA MET A 1 22.43 9.81 -7.56
C MET A 1 21.73 11.14 -7.74
N ASN A 2 20.83 11.24 -8.71
CA ASN A 2 19.96 12.42 -8.82
C ASN A 2 18.85 12.35 -7.75
N GLY A 3 18.14 13.46 -7.52
CA GLY A 3 17.10 13.52 -6.48
C GLY A 3 15.98 12.48 -6.64
N LEU A 4 15.67 12.11 -7.89
CA LEU A 4 14.65 11.12 -8.23
C LEU A 4 15.08 9.68 -7.87
N GLU A 5 16.33 9.32 -8.17
CA GLU A 5 16.91 8.02 -7.84
C GLU A 5 16.99 7.82 -6.31
N SER A 6 17.42 8.84 -5.57
CA SER A 6 17.41 8.82 -4.10
C SER A 6 16.00 8.63 -3.55
N ALA A 7 14.99 9.27 -4.15
CA ALA A 7 13.60 9.07 -3.78
C ALA A 7 13.12 7.65 -4.08
N VAL A 8 13.50 7.04 -5.20
CA VAL A 8 13.16 5.64 -5.52
C VAL A 8 13.78 4.67 -4.52
N VAL A 9 15.05 4.88 -4.14
CA VAL A 9 15.72 4.08 -3.11
C VAL A 9 15.02 4.19 -1.77
N LEU A 10 14.71 5.41 -1.31
CA LEU A 10 14.01 5.61 -0.03
C LEU A 10 12.60 5.03 -0.05
N SER A 11 11.87 5.20 -1.16
CA SER A 11 10.53 4.68 -1.37
C SER A 11 10.49 3.15 -1.29
N SER A 12 11.42 2.50 -1.99
CA SER A 12 11.53 1.04 -1.97
C SER A 12 11.99 0.50 -0.61
N ALA A 13 12.85 1.21 0.12
CA ALA A 13 13.26 0.81 1.48
C ALA A 13 12.09 0.88 2.48
N LEU A 14 11.27 1.94 2.41
CA LEU A 14 10.06 2.07 3.23
C LEU A 14 9.04 0.99 2.91
N ALA A 15 8.81 0.71 1.62
CA ALA A 15 7.91 -0.36 1.18
C ALA A 15 8.40 -1.75 1.64
N ALA A 16 9.70 -2.01 1.49
CA ALA A 16 10.32 -3.27 1.94
C ALA A 16 10.18 -3.48 3.45
N THR A 17 10.24 -2.41 4.24
CA THR A 17 10.04 -2.48 5.70
C THR A 17 8.65 -3.01 6.03
N GLY A 18 7.60 -2.48 5.37
CA GLY A 18 6.24 -2.98 5.52
C GLY A 18 6.10 -4.45 5.12
N MET A 19 6.69 -4.82 3.98
CA MET A 19 6.64 -6.20 3.49
C MET A 19 7.33 -7.20 4.44
N VAL A 20 8.42 -6.81 5.08
CA VAL A 20 9.09 -7.66 6.08
C VAL A 20 8.19 -7.88 7.30
N ILE A 21 7.52 -6.83 7.77
CA ILE A 21 6.60 -6.91 8.91
C ILE A 21 5.41 -7.82 8.56
N GLU A 22 4.74 -7.57 7.44
CA GLU A 22 3.58 -8.36 6.96
C GLU A 22 3.96 -9.83 6.73
N THR A 23 5.16 -10.06 6.18
CA THR A 23 5.72 -11.42 6.03
C THR A 23 5.92 -12.08 7.38
N GLY A 24 6.49 -11.37 8.35
CA GLY A 24 6.68 -11.86 9.72
C GLY A 24 5.36 -12.25 10.37
N GLU A 25 4.34 -11.39 10.28
CA GLU A 25 2.99 -11.64 10.80
C GLU A 25 2.34 -12.86 10.14
N LEU A 26 2.39 -12.95 8.80
CA LEU A 26 1.86 -14.09 8.07
C LEU A 26 2.57 -15.39 8.46
N LEU A 27 3.90 -15.38 8.57
CA LEU A 27 4.68 -16.56 8.92
C LEU A 27 4.44 -16.99 10.38
N ALA A 28 4.27 -16.06 11.31
CA ALA A 28 3.92 -16.34 12.70
C ALA A 28 2.51 -16.92 12.81
N GLY A 29 1.55 -16.35 12.07
CA GLY A 29 0.14 -16.77 12.04
C GLY A 29 -0.19 -17.91 11.07
N ARG A 30 0.80 -18.43 10.33
CA ARG A 30 0.58 -19.28 9.13
C ARG A 30 -0.33 -20.48 9.34
N ARG A 31 -0.29 -21.12 10.51
CA ARG A 31 -1.15 -22.28 10.82
C ARG A 31 -2.62 -21.87 10.87
N PHE A 32 -2.92 -20.74 11.50
CA PHE A 32 -4.29 -20.23 11.54
C PHE A 32 -4.71 -19.71 10.17
N VAL A 33 -3.88 -18.84 9.57
CA VAL A 33 -4.21 -18.18 8.31
C VAL A 33 -4.35 -19.19 7.17
N LEU A 34 -3.36 -20.06 6.93
CA LEU A 34 -3.33 -20.95 5.77
C LEU A 34 -4.15 -22.22 5.94
N ASP A 35 -4.29 -22.74 7.17
CA ASP A 35 -5.01 -24.01 7.40
C ASP A 35 -6.46 -23.82 7.84
N ARG A 36 -6.82 -22.67 8.43
CA ARG A 36 -8.18 -22.41 8.92
C ARG A 36 -8.88 -21.31 8.12
N ALA A 37 -8.40 -20.07 8.22
CA ALA A 37 -9.09 -18.91 7.66
C ALA A 37 -9.13 -18.95 6.11
N PHE A 38 -7.99 -19.27 5.50
CA PHE A 38 -7.75 -19.25 4.06
C PHE A 38 -7.22 -20.61 3.59
N ASN A 39 -7.93 -21.67 3.95
CA ASN A 39 -7.61 -23.01 3.47
C ASN A 39 -7.78 -23.11 1.95
N TRP A 40 -6.87 -23.81 1.28
CA TRP A 40 -6.86 -23.85 -0.18
C TRP A 40 -8.12 -24.50 -0.79
N PRO A 41 -8.65 -25.63 -0.27
CA PRO A 41 -9.83 -26.24 -0.85
C PRO A 41 -11.02 -25.28 -0.95
N LEU A 42 -11.22 -24.42 0.06
CA LEU A 42 -12.27 -23.40 0.04
C LEU A 42 -11.99 -22.33 -1.02
N ILE A 43 -10.76 -21.82 -1.08
CA ILE A 43 -10.38 -20.78 -2.05
C ILE A 43 -10.45 -21.30 -3.49
N GLU A 44 -10.03 -22.55 -3.74
CA GLU A 44 -10.04 -23.20 -5.05
C GLU A 44 -11.45 -23.16 -5.68
N THR A 45 -12.52 -23.28 -4.88
CA THR A 45 -13.90 -23.23 -5.40
C THR A 45 -14.29 -21.89 -6.02
N ARG A 46 -13.63 -20.78 -5.64
CA ARG A 46 -13.84 -19.46 -6.24
C ARG A 46 -13.22 -19.35 -7.62
N TYR A 47 -12.25 -20.20 -7.92
CA TYR A 47 -11.54 -20.26 -9.20
C TYR A 47 -12.09 -21.33 -10.13
N TYR A 48 -13.36 -21.72 -10.00
CA TYR A 48 -13.96 -22.79 -10.80
C TYR A 48 -13.79 -22.59 -12.32
N ILE A 49 -13.75 -21.34 -12.81
CA ILE A 49 -13.48 -21.03 -14.23
C ILE A 49 -12.00 -21.19 -14.57
N LEU A 50 -11.06 -20.68 -13.77
CA LEU A 50 -9.61 -20.73 -14.08
C LEU A 50 -9.00 -22.12 -13.79
N ALA A 51 -9.51 -22.82 -12.78
CA ALA A 51 -9.07 -24.13 -12.32
C ALA A 51 -9.97 -25.28 -12.85
N HIS A 52 -10.73 -25.07 -13.93
CA HIS A 52 -11.59 -26.11 -14.52
C HIS A 52 -10.80 -27.25 -15.20
N ARG A 53 -9.62 -26.96 -15.75
CA ARG A 53 -8.78 -27.96 -16.42
C ARG A 53 -7.85 -28.65 -15.41
N PRO A 54 -7.58 -29.96 -15.54
CA PRO A 54 -6.69 -30.68 -14.63
C PRO A 54 -5.28 -30.08 -14.52
N ARG A 55 -4.72 -29.60 -15.64
CA ARG A 55 -3.38 -28.98 -15.66
C ARG A 55 -3.35 -27.64 -14.92
N THR A 56 -4.29 -26.74 -15.18
CA THR A 56 -4.33 -25.44 -14.49
C THR A 56 -4.64 -25.63 -13.02
N ARG A 57 -5.53 -26.55 -12.67
CA ARG A 57 -5.81 -26.94 -11.28
C ARG A 57 -4.57 -27.47 -10.56
N ALA A 58 -3.77 -28.31 -11.21
CA ALA A 58 -2.53 -28.84 -10.64
C ALA A 58 -1.51 -27.73 -10.36
N VAL A 59 -1.34 -26.77 -11.29
CA VAL A 59 -0.47 -25.60 -11.10
C VAL A 59 -0.96 -24.76 -9.91
N PHE A 60 -2.25 -24.44 -9.86
CA PHE A 60 -2.83 -23.67 -8.77
C PHE A 60 -2.64 -24.37 -7.41
N ARG A 61 -2.81 -25.69 -7.36
CA ARG A 61 -2.56 -26.50 -6.15
C ARG A 61 -1.09 -26.50 -5.74
N ALA A 62 -0.17 -26.58 -6.69
CA ALA A 62 1.26 -26.56 -6.40
C ALA A 62 1.71 -25.21 -5.84
N VAL A 63 1.20 -24.11 -6.41
CA VAL A 63 1.61 -22.77 -6.02
C VAL A 63 0.88 -22.27 -4.78
N PHE A 64 -0.45 -22.32 -4.80
CA PHE A 64 -1.27 -21.81 -3.70
C PHE A 64 -1.56 -22.89 -2.65
N GLY A 65 -1.83 -24.12 -3.06
CA GLY A 65 -2.31 -25.18 -2.16
C GLY A 65 -1.28 -25.77 -1.20
N SER A 66 0.00 -25.60 -1.50
CA SER A 66 1.09 -26.18 -0.72
C SER A 66 1.36 -25.40 0.57
N ARG A 67 1.36 -26.13 1.69
CA ARG A 67 1.68 -25.61 3.03
C ARG A 67 3.12 -25.12 3.18
N ARG A 68 4.00 -25.48 2.24
CA ARG A 68 5.41 -25.04 2.22
C ARG A 68 5.63 -23.93 1.20
N THR A 69 4.98 -24.01 0.04
CA THR A 69 5.24 -23.09 -1.07
C THR A 69 4.84 -21.65 -0.72
N VAL A 70 3.66 -21.43 -0.13
CA VAL A 70 3.22 -20.06 0.21
C VAL A 70 4.17 -19.40 1.22
N PRO A 71 4.50 -20.00 2.39
CA PRO A 71 5.49 -19.42 3.31
C PRO A 71 6.86 -19.14 2.66
N LEU A 72 7.35 -20.03 1.80
CA LEU A 72 8.63 -19.85 1.11
C LEU A 72 8.57 -18.70 0.10
N LEU A 73 7.48 -18.59 -0.66
CA LEU A 73 7.28 -17.49 -1.60
C LEU A 73 7.20 -16.15 -0.88
N VAL A 74 6.48 -16.07 0.25
CA VAL A 74 6.38 -14.83 1.03
C VAL A 74 7.71 -14.48 1.71
N ALA A 75 8.48 -15.46 2.19
CA ALA A 75 9.83 -15.20 2.70
C ALA A 75 10.77 -14.68 1.59
N ALA A 76 10.77 -15.33 0.42
CA ALA A 76 11.56 -14.88 -0.72
C ALA A 76 11.12 -13.50 -1.22
N HIS A 77 9.83 -13.20 -1.14
CA HIS A 77 9.23 -11.92 -1.49
C HIS A 77 9.79 -10.79 -0.62
N ALA A 78 9.84 -10.98 0.71
CA ALA A 78 10.46 -10.02 1.61
C ALA A 78 11.96 -9.84 1.32
N VAL A 79 12.70 -10.91 1.04
CA VAL A 79 14.13 -10.83 0.69
C VAL A 79 14.34 -10.04 -0.60
N ALA A 80 13.54 -10.29 -1.64
CA ALA A 80 13.61 -9.55 -2.89
C ALA A 80 13.26 -8.05 -2.70
N ALA A 81 12.27 -7.75 -1.86
CA ALA A 81 11.90 -6.38 -1.53
C ALA A 81 13.05 -5.64 -0.81
N VAL A 82 13.71 -6.29 0.15
CA VAL A 82 14.88 -5.74 0.87
C VAL A 82 16.10 -5.60 -0.05
N GLY A 83 16.27 -6.51 -1.01
CA GLY A 83 17.37 -6.45 -1.99
C GLY A 83 17.19 -5.34 -3.03
N TYR A 84 15.96 -4.95 -3.35
CA TYR A 84 15.66 -3.98 -4.41
C TYR A 84 16.34 -2.61 -4.23
N PRO A 85 16.30 -1.94 -3.06
CA PRO A 85 16.96 -0.63 -2.87
C PRO A 85 18.48 -0.66 -3.11
N LEU A 86 19.14 -1.78 -2.86
CA LEU A 86 20.56 -1.96 -3.18
C LEU A 86 20.76 -2.28 -4.66
N ALA A 87 19.91 -3.16 -5.21
CA ALA A 87 19.99 -3.55 -6.61
C ALA A 87 19.76 -2.37 -7.56
N ILE A 88 18.86 -1.44 -7.23
CA ILE A 88 18.54 -0.30 -8.12
C ILE A 88 19.73 0.65 -8.31
N THR A 89 20.67 0.70 -7.37
CA THR A 89 21.88 1.55 -7.45
C THR A 89 23.10 0.81 -7.98
N THR A 90 23.07 -0.52 -8.06
CA THR A 90 24.25 -1.35 -8.37
C THR A 90 24.08 -2.25 -9.59
N ALA A 91 22.87 -2.72 -9.88
CA ALA A 91 22.57 -3.68 -10.94
C ALA A 91 21.10 -3.56 -11.40
N ALA A 92 20.83 -2.70 -12.39
CA ALA A 92 19.48 -2.46 -12.90
C ALA A 92 18.70 -3.74 -13.32
N PRO A 93 19.29 -4.74 -14.01
CA PRO A 93 18.57 -5.98 -14.33
C PRO A 93 18.15 -6.77 -13.09
N LEU A 94 18.96 -6.76 -12.03
CA LEU A 94 18.62 -7.40 -10.76
C LEU A 94 17.48 -6.65 -10.07
N ALA A 95 17.49 -5.32 -10.09
CA ALA A 95 16.40 -4.51 -9.55
C ALA A 95 15.07 -4.81 -10.26
N ALA A 96 15.09 -4.90 -11.59
CA ALA A 96 13.91 -5.28 -12.38
C ALA A 96 13.41 -6.69 -12.04
N ALA A 97 14.31 -7.66 -11.90
CA ALA A 97 13.95 -9.01 -11.51
C ALA A 97 13.34 -9.05 -10.10
N CYS A 98 13.94 -8.33 -9.13
CA CYS A 98 13.40 -8.19 -7.77
C CYS A 98 12.02 -7.53 -7.79
N GLY A 99 11.86 -6.40 -8.48
CA GLY A 99 10.60 -5.67 -8.57
C GLY A 99 9.48 -6.51 -9.22
N LEU A 100 9.80 -7.22 -10.30
CA LEU A 100 8.86 -8.13 -10.95
C LEU A 100 8.45 -9.28 -10.04
N PHE A 101 9.42 -9.90 -9.37
CA PHE A 101 9.17 -11.01 -8.46
C PHE A 101 8.28 -10.56 -7.29
N VAL A 102 8.59 -9.40 -6.70
CA VAL A 102 7.82 -8.79 -5.63
C VAL A 102 6.38 -8.53 -6.06
N LEU A 103 6.20 -7.79 -7.16
CA LEU A 103 4.87 -7.52 -7.70
C LEU A 103 4.09 -8.80 -8.02
N THR A 104 4.76 -9.80 -8.60
CA THR A 104 4.12 -11.07 -8.96
C THR A 104 3.64 -11.79 -7.71
N VAL A 105 4.51 -11.99 -6.70
CA VAL A 105 4.11 -12.67 -5.47
C VAL A 105 3.01 -11.88 -4.75
N HIS A 106 3.10 -10.56 -4.70
CA HIS A 106 2.05 -9.70 -4.12
C HIS A 106 0.68 -9.92 -4.78
N LEU A 107 0.61 -9.89 -6.12
CA LEU A 107 -0.61 -10.19 -6.87
C LEU A 107 -1.10 -11.63 -6.65
N MET A 108 -0.18 -12.59 -6.52
CA MET A 108 -0.53 -13.96 -6.16
C MET A 108 -1.15 -14.03 -4.75
N LEU A 109 -0.67 -13.24 -3.79
CA LEU A 109 -1.25 -13.18 -2.45
C LEU A 109 -2.64 -12.55 -2.48
N HIS A 110 -2.91 -11.58 -3.35
CA HIS A 110 -4.26 -11.04 -3.55
C HIS A 110 -5.24 -12.11 -4.05
N LEU A 111 -4.77 -13.01 -4.93
CA LEU A 111 -5.55 -14.17 -5.36
C LEU A 111 -5.71 -15.20 -4.24
N ARG A 112 -4.75 -15.28 -3.33
CA ARG A 112 -4.82 -16.21 -2.20
C ARG A 112 -5.76 -15.71 -1.09
N PHE A 113 -5.67 -14.44 -0.73
CA PHE A 113 -6.36 -13.83 0.40
C PHE A 113 -7.51 -12.95 -0.11
N LEU A 114 -8.54 -13.63 -0.62
CA LEU A 114 -9.68 -13.02 -1.33
C LEU A 114 -10.51 -12.01 -0.51
N VAL A 115 -10.36 -11.98 0.81
CA VAL A 115 -11.16 -11.15 1.72
C VAL A 115 -10.21 -10.53 2.73
N GLY A 116 -10.48 -9.27 3.10
CA GLY A 116 -9.70 -8.54 4.11
C GLY A 116 -8.62 -7.64 3.53
N MET A 117 -8.48 -7.58 2.20
CA MET A 117 -7.64 -6.57 1.56
C MET A 117 -8.26 -5.18 1.66
N ASP A 118 -7.40 -4.17 1.75
CA ASP A 118 -7.81 -2.77 1.86
C ASP A 118 -6.96 -1.86 0.96
N GLY A 119 -7.01 -0.55 1.23
CA GLY A 119 -6.30 0.46 0.44
C GLY A 119 -4.77 0.33 0.53
N ALA A 120 -4.22 -0.22 1.62
CA ALA A 120 -2.79 -0.43 1.75
C ALA A 120 -2.28 -1.47 0.74
N ASP A 121 -2.97 -2.60 0.60
CA ASP A 121 -2.62 -3.66 -0.35
C ASP A 121 -2.62 -3.17 -1.81
N GLN A 122 -3.62 -2.33 -2.15
CA GLN A 122 -3.73 -1.70 -3.45
C GLN A 122 -2.59 -0.70 -3.69
N MET A 123 -2.26 0.12 -2.69
CA MET A 123 -1.17 1.09 -2.79
C MET A 123 0.20 0.40 -2.88
N GLN A 124 0.44 -0.72 -2.19
CA GLN A 124 1.65 -1.53 -2.39
C GLN A 124 1.74 -2.05 -3.83
N THR A 125 0.64 -2.55 -4.38
CA THR A 125 0.61 -3.04 -5.78
C THR A 125 1.02 -1.93 -6.74
N VAL A 126 0.44 -0.74 -6.59
CA VAL A 126 0.76 0.43 -7.42
C VAL A 126 2.22 0.85 -7.25
N LEU A 127 2.72 0.91 -6.01
CA LEU A 127 4.11 1.31 -5.74
C LEU A 127 5.09 0.32 -6.38
N TRP A 128 4.93 -0.98 -6.17
CA TRP A 128 5.81 -1.99 -6.75
C TRP A 128 5.70 -2.09 -8.27
N ALA A 129 4.53 -1.85 -8.85
CA ALA A 129 4.38 -1.71 -10.30
C ALA A 129 5.18 -0.52 -10.84
N GLY A 130 5.11 0.64 -10.18
CA GLY A 130 5.90 1.80 -10.55
C GLY A 130 7.41 1.57 -10.42
N LEU A 131 7.84 0.98 -9.30
CA LEU A 131 9.25 0.64 -9.07
C LEU A 131 9.77 -0.35 -10.13
N PHE A 132 9.01 -1.41 -10.42
CA PHE A 132 9.35 -2.35 -11.48
C PHE A 132 9.53 -1.64 -12.83
N VAL A 133 8.56 -0.84 -13.27
CA VAL A 133 8.66 -0.11 -14.55
C VAL A 133 9.84 0.86 -14.57
N TYR A 134 10.10 1.56 -13.46
CA TYR A 134 11.26 2.45 -13.33
C TYR A 134 12.58 1.70 -13.55
N SER A 135 12.69 0.46 -13.03
CA SER A 135 13.90 -0.37 -13.12
C SER A 135 14.08 -1.08 -14.47
N LEU A 136 13.08 -1.09 -15.35
CA LEU A 136 13.15 -1.77 -16.66
C LEU A 136 14.00 -1.06 -17.70
N THR A 137 14.27 0.23 -17.52
CA THR A 137 14.90 1.06 -18.54
C THR A 137 15.68 2.22 -17.93
N ASP A 138 16.63 2.77 -18.68
CA ASP A 138 17.34 4.02 -18.38
C ASP A 138 16.70 5.23 -19.04
N ASP A 139 15.64 5.05 -19.84
CA ASP A 139 14.89 6.16 -20.45
C ASP A 139 14.23 7.03 -19.37
N GLU A 140 14.70 8.27 -19.26
CA GLU A 140 14.22 9.23 -18.27
C GLU A 140 12.72 9.52 -18.38
N ARG A 141 12.15 9.50 -19.58
CA ARG A 141 10.71 9.75 -19.79
C ARG A 141 9.88 8.60 -19.21
N VAL A 142 10.32 7.36 -19.41
CA VAL A 142 9.65 6.18 -18.86
C VAL A 142 9.79 6.15 -17.34
N ARG A 143 10.97 6.47 -16.80
CA ARG A 143 11.22 6.59 -15.36
C ARG A 143 10.34 7.66 -14.72
N LEU A 144 10.26 8.83 -15.34
CA LEU A 144 9.39 9.92 -14.88
C LEU A 144 7.92 9.53 -14.96
N ALA A 145 7.49 8.84 -16.01
CA ALA A 145 6.12 8.33 -16.15
C ALA A 145 5.77 7.31 -15.06
N ALA A 146 6.70 6.41 -14.71
CA ALA A 146 6.50 5.42 -13.65
C ALA A 146 6.33 6.08 -12.27
N VAL A 147 7.15 7.08 -11.96
CA VAL A 147 7.03 7.87 -10.72
C VAL A 147 5.73 8.69 -10.73
N SER A 148 5.42 9.34 -11.84
CA SER A 148 4.19 10.12 -12.01
C SER A 148 2.95 9.26 -11.84
N PHE A 149 2.98 8.02 -12.34
CA PHE A 149 1.90 7.05 -12.14
C PHE A 149 1.66 6.77 -10.65
N VAL A 150 2.70 6.49 -9.86
CA VAL A 150 2.54 6.23 -8.41
C VAL A 150 1.98 7.44 -7.69
N VAL A 151 2.51 8.64 -7.96
CA VAL A 151 2.01 9.88 -7.33
C VAL A 151 0.58 10.19 -7.75
N ALA A 152 0.23 10.00 -9.02
CA ALA A 152 -1.14 10.19 -9.50
C ALA A 152 -2.12 9.22 -8.84
N GLN A 153 -1.74 7.95 -8.67
CA GLN A 153 -2.55 6.95 -7.97
C GLN A 153 -2.69 7.28 -6.48
N LEU A 154 -1.63 7.75 -5.82
CA LEU A 154 -1.70 8.24 -4.44
C LEU A 154 -2.75 9.35 -4.30
N LEU A 155 -2.66 10.39 -5.13
CA LEU A 155 -3.58 11.52 -5.08
C LEU A 155 -5.01 11.11 -5.46
N LEU A 156 -5.16 10.26 -6.47
CA LEU A 156 -6.46 9.70 -6.87
C LEU A 156 -7.10 8.90 -5.73
N SER A 157 -6.31 8.10 -5.01
CA SER A 157 -6.80 7.33 -3.86
C SER A 157 -7.39 8.25 -2.79
N TYR A 158 -6.73 9.38 -2.49
CA TYR A 158 -7.26 10.39 -1.58
C TYR A 158 -8.53 11.04 -2.12
N ILE A 159 -8.55 11.49 -3.38
CA ILE A 159 -9.75 12.12 -3.97
C ILE A 159 -10.95 11.18 -3.89
N VAL A 160 -10.80 9.96 -4.40
CA VAL A 160 -11.91 8.99 -4.49
C VAL A 160 -12.41 8.64 -3.10
N ALA A 161 -11.50 8.38 -2.16
CA ALA A 161 -11.86 8.08 -0.78
C ALA A 161 -12.54 9.28 -0.09
N GLY A 162 -12.00 10.48 -0.26
CA GLY A 162 -12.52 11.72 0.33
C GLY A 162 -13.91 12.06 -0.20
N VAL A 163 -14.12 11.95 -1.52
CA VAL A 163 -15.44 12.18 -2.15
C VAL A 163 -16.45 11.14 -1.66
N ALA A 164 -16.08 9.86 -1.60
CA ALA A 164 -16.97 8.81 -1.10
C ALA A 164 -17.38 9.06 0.36
N LYS A 165 -16.45 9.51 1.20
CA LYS A 165 -16.72 9.87 2.60
C LYS A 165 -17.56 11.13 2.73
N ALA A 166 -17.28 12.16 1.93
CA ALA A 166 -18.08 13.39 1.91
C ALA A 166 -19.52 13.12 1.47
N ALA A 167 -19.74 12.23 0.49
CA ALA A 167 -21.08 11.85 0.05
C ALA A 167 -21.83 11.01 1.11
N SER A 168 -21.12 10.18 1.88
CA SER A 168 -21.71 9.26 2.84
C SER A 168 -22.37 9.98 4.04
N PRO A 169 -23.68 9.77 4.29
CA PRO A 169 -24.35 10.32 5.47
C PRO A 169 -23.72 9.85 6.79
N THR A 170 -23.21 8.61 6.84
CA THR A 170 -22.57 8.04 8.03
C THR A 170 -21.29 8.80 8.40
N TRP A 171 -20.48 9.17 7.42
CA TRP A 171 -19.28 9.97 7.62
C TRP A 171 -19.62 11.41 7.99
N ARG A 172 -20.56 12.05 7.29
CA ARG A 172 -21.01 13.43 7.60
C ARG A 172 -21.65 13.55 8.99
N SER A 173 -22.34 12.50 9.44
CA SER A 173 -22.89 12.45 10.81
C SER A 173 -21.84 12.29 11.91
N GLY A 174 -20.56 12.10 11.55
CA GLY A 174 -19.47 11.93 12.50
C GLY A 174 -19.40 10.55 13.16
N ARG A 175 -20.20 9.57 12.68
CA ARG A 175 -20.31 8.25 13.31
C ARG A 175 -19.38 7.20 12.71
N ALA A 176 -18.85 7.43 11.50
CA ALA A 176 -18.14 6.40 10.75
C ALA A 176 -16.89 5.86 11.46
N VAL A 177 -16.02 6.73 11.98
CA VAL A 177 -14.78 6.29 12.61
C VAL A 177 -15.06 5.50 13.89
N ALA A 178 -16.02 5.92 14.72
CA ALA A 178 -16.49 5.15 15.88
C ALA A 178 -17.05 3.76 15.50
N LEU A 179 -17.75 3.65 14.37
CA LEU A 179 -18.24 2.36 13.88
C LEU A 179 -17.09 1.47 13.40
N ILE A 180 -16.14 2.02 12.66
CA ILE A 180 -14.96 1.29 12.15
C ILE A 180 -14.18 0.66 13.30
N VAL A 181 -13.84 1.43 14.34
CA VAL A 181 -13.05 0.90 15.47
C VAL A 181 -13.81 -0.11 16.32
N ARG A 182 -15.14 -0.24 16.15
CA ARG A 182 -15.97 -1.25 16.84
C ARG A 182 -16.11 -2.55 16.05
N THR A 183 -15.72 -2.56 14.76
CA THR A 183 -15.74 -3.77 13.94
C THR A 183 -14.73 -4.79 14.47
N GLN A 184 -15.11 -6.07 14.50
CA GLN A 184 -14.17 -7.14 14.86
C GLN A 184 -13.01 -7.16 13.85
N GLY A 185 -11.78 -7.11 14.35
CA GLY A 185 -10.57 -7.01 13.53
C GLY A 185 -9.99 -5.59 13.41
N TYR A 186 -10.74 -4.56 13.81
CA TYR A 186 -10.27 -3.18 13.83
C TYR A 186 -10.36 -2.57 15.24
N GLY A 187 -9.56 -1.52 15.45
CA GLY A 187 -9.63 -0.66 16.63
C GLY A 187 -8.92 -1.22 17.85
N VAL A 188 -8.08 -0.39 18.47
CA VAL A 188 -7.49 -0.68 19.79
C VAL A 188 -8.45 -0.24 20.90
N ARG A 189 -8.36 -0.88 22.08
CA ARG A 189 -9.29 -0.62 23.20
C ARG A 189 -9.40 0.87 23.55
N GLY A 190 -8.27 1.57 23.71
CA GLY A 190 -8.25 3.00 24.04
C GLY A 190 -8.90 3.87 22.95
N ALA A 191 -8.74 3.51 21.67
CA ALA A 191 -9.39 4.22 20.57
C ALA A 191 -10.91 4.06 20.59
N ARG A 192 -11.43 2.88 20.95
CA ARG A 192 -12.88 2.63 21.07
C ARG A 192 -13.52 3.48 22.16
N GLU A 193 -12.83 3.63 23.29
CA GLU A 193 -13.27 4.46 24.41
C GLU A 193 -13.24 5.94 24.02
N LEU A 194 -12.13 6.42 23.44
CA LEU A 194 -11.97 7.80 23.00
C LEU A 194 -13.02 8.21 21.95
N LEU A 195 -13.22 7.36 20.93
CA LEU A 195 -14.18 7.60 19.84
C LEU A 195 -15.63 7.29 20.24
N SER A 196 -15.88 6.85 21.47
CA SER A 196 -17.25 6.80 22.01
C SER A 196 -17.81 8.20 22.27
N VAL A 197 -16.94 9.21 22.43
CA VAL A 197 -17.32 10.61 22.56
C VAL A 197 -17.74 11.16 21.18
N PRO A 198 -19.00 11.59 20.99
CA PRO A 198 -19.51 11.97 19.67
C PRO A 198 -18.72 13.10 18.99
N LEU A 199 -18.27 14.09 19.77
CA LEU A 199 -17.49 15.21 19.25
C LEU A 199 -16.14 14.76 18.71
N ILE A 200 -15.46 13.83 19.38
CA ILE A 200 -14.15 13.32 18.96
C ILE A 200 -14.30 12.47 17.69
N SER A 201 -15.32 11.60 17.64
CA SER A 201 -15.62 10.84 16.42
C SER A 201 -15.99 11.75 15.24
N ALA A 202 -16.78 12.80 15.48
CA ALA A 202 -17.11 13.78 14.46
C ALA A 202 -15.88 14.53 13.95
N ALA A 203 -15.00 14.98 14.86
CA ALA A 203 -13.74 15.61 14.51
C ALA A 203 -12.86 14.69 13.66
N ALA A 204 -12.73 13.40 14.04
CA ALA A 204 -11.97 12.43 13.27
C ALA A 204 -12.56 12.19 11.86
N CYS A 205 -13.88 12.08 11.74
CA CYS A 205 -14.55 11.94 10.44
C CYS A 205 -14.30 13.14 9.53
N TRP A 206 -14.50 14.36 10.03
CA TRP A 206 -14.33 15.58 9.24
C TRP A 206 -12.86 15.88 8.94
N ALA A 207 -11.93 15.60 9.87
CA ALA A 207 -10.49 15.69 9.62
C ALA A 207 -10.05 14.74 8.50
N THR A 208 -10.60 13.51 8.48
CA THR A 208 -10.34 12.54 7.40
C THR A 208 -10.80 13.07 6.05
N ILE A 209 -12.05 13.56 5.96
CA ILE A 209 -12.60 14.13 4.72
C ILE A 209 -11.77 15.33 4.26
N ALA A 210 -11.45 16.24 5.19
CA ALA A 210 -10.70 17.45 4.89
C ALA A 210 -9.29 17.14 4.39
N PHE A 211 -8.58 16.19 5.01
CA PHE A 211 -7.26 15.77 4.55
C PHE A 211 -7.35 15.13 3.16
N GLU A 212 -8.24 14.17 2.95
CA GLU A 212 -8.32 13.42 1.70
C GLU A 212 -8.71 14.30 0.49
N LEU A 213 -9.64 15.25 0.69
CA LEU A 213 -10.00 16.22 -0.34
C LEU A 213 -8.99 17.37 -0.48
N GLY A 214 -8.32 17.74 0.62
CA GLY A 214 -7.34 18.83 0.65
C GLY A 214 -5.98 18.43 0.11
N ALA A 215 -5.55 17.17 0.25
CA ALA A 215 -4.23 16.70 -0.18
C ALA A 215 -3.92 16.94 -1.68
N PRO A 216 -4.85 16.65 -2.62
CA PRO A 216 -4.66 16.97 -4.04
C PRO A 216 -4.64 18.47 -4.32
N VAL A 217 -5.41 19.26 -3.58
CA VAL A 217 -5.38 20.73 -3.67
C VAL A 217 -4.02 21.25 -3.20
N LEU A 218 -3.54 20.78 -2.04
CA LEU A 218 -2.21 21.10 -1.54
C LEU A 218 -1.13 20.71 -2.54
N PHE A 219 -1.24 19.53 -3.17
CA PHE A 219 -0.33 19.11 -4.24
C PHE A 219 -0.38 20.07 -5.43
N ALA A 220 -1.55 20.48 -5.91
CA ALA A 220 -1.66 21.47 -6.98
C ALA A 220 -1.03 22.82 -6.59
N LEU A 221 -1.15 23.23 -5.33
CA LEU A 221 -0.49 24.42 -4.80
C LEU A 221 1.03 24.26 -4.62
N THR A 222 1.59 23.03 -4.66
CA THR A 222 3.05 22.84 -4.59
C THR A 222 3.76 23.40 -5.81
N ALA A 223 3.08 23.57 -6.95
CA ALA A 223 3.58 24.35 -8.09
C ALA A 223 3.92 25.80 -7.72
N LEU A 224 3.57 26.25 -6.51
CA LEU A 224 3.82 27.60 -6.01
C LEU A 224 4.93 27.65 -4.96
N THR A 225 5.05 26.67 -4.04
CA THR A 225 6.05 26.73 -2.95
C THR A 225 6.41 25.35 -2.33
N ALA A 226 7.69 25.16 -1.94
CA ALA A 226 8.17 23.97 -1.21
C ALA A 226 7.50 23.72 0.16
N PRO A 227 7.14 24.74 0.98
CA PRO A 227 6.42 24.56 2.23
C PRO A 227 5.08 23.82 2.10
N ALA A 228 4.32 24.05 1.01
CA ALA A 228 3.05 23.33 0.80
C ALA A 228 3.26 21.81 0.69
N LEU A 229 4.37 21.39 0.07
CA LEU A 229 4.74 19.99 -0.07
C LEU A 229 5.14 19.37 1.27
N VAL A 230 5.86 20.12 2.11
CA VAL A 230 6.19 19.70 3.48
C VAL A 230 4.92 19.52 4.31
N VAL A 231 3.99 20.48 4.26
CA VAL A 231 2.70 20.38 4.97
C VAL A 231 1.90 19.17 4.50
N LEU A 232 1.84 18.93 3.19
CA LEU A 232 1.15 17.77 2.61
C LEU A 232 1.76 16.45 3.13
N ILE A 233 3.08 16.29 3.03
CA ILE A 233 3.78 15.07 3.47
C ILE A 233 3.62 14.87 4.97
N ALA A 234 3.83 15.92 5.78
CA ALA A 234 3.70 15.83 7.23
C ALA A 234 2.27 15.46 7.65
N SER A 235 1.26 16.09 7.03
CA SER A 235 -0.15 15.77 7.28
C SER A 235 -0.47 14.33 6.88
N GLY A 236 0.07 13.86 5.76
CA GLY A 236 -0.08 12.48 5.31
C GLY A 236 0.56 11.45 6.24
N ILE A 237 1.76 11.74 6.76
CA ILE A 237 2.43 10.88 7.74
C ILE A 237 1.56 10.77 9.00
N LEU A 238 1.09 11.89 9.53
CA LEU A 238 0.22 11.91 10.70
C LEU A 238 -1.10 11.18 10.44
N PHE A 239 -1.68 11.34 9.26
CA PHE A 239 -2.92 10.68 8.87
C PHE A 239 -2.79 9.15 8.87
N HIS A 240 -1.79 8.59 8.17
CA HIS A 240 -1.60 7.14 8.11
C HIS A 240 -1.09 6.54 9.42
N LEU A 241 -0.28 7.28 10.18
CA LEU A 241 0.06 6.89 11.55
C LEU A 241 -1.20 6.82 12.43
N SER A 242 -2.10 7.80 12.30
CA SER A 242 -3.37 7.80 13.03
C SER A 242 -4.23 6.59 12.64
N ILE A 243 -4.30 6.23 11.35
CA ILE A 243 -4.99 5.02 10.90
C ILE A 243 -4.39 3.78 11.56
N ALA A 244 -3.06 3.63 11.54
CA ALA A 244 -2.41 2.48 12.14
C ALA A 244 -2.68 2.35 13.64
N LEU A 245 -2.58 3.45 14.38
CA LEU A 245 -2.76 3.45 15.84
C LEU A 245 -4.24 3.33 16.26
N VAL A 246 -5.13 4.03 15.56
CA VAL A 246 -6.56 4.09 15.91
C VAL A 246 -7.31 2.88 15.39
N MET A 247 -7.06 2.47 14.14
CA MET A 247 -7.76 1.37 13.48
C MET A 247 -7.03 0.03 13.60
N GLY A 248 -5.76 0.02 14.02
CA GLY A 248 -4.96 -1.22 14.13
C GLY A 248 -4.45 -1.72 12.79
N LEU A 249 -4.12 -0.80 11.87
CA LEU A 249 -3.74 -1.10 10.49
C LEU A 249 -2.31 -0.64 10.15
N PRO A 250 -1.28 -1.37 10.60
CA PRO A 250 0.11 -0.95 10.43
C PRO A 250 0.57 -0.91 8.96
N SER A 251 -0.03 -1.72 8.09
CA SER A 251 0.27 -1.76 6.65
C SER A 251 0.07 -0.41 5.95
N PHE A 252 -0.88 0.41 6.42
CA PHE A 252 -1.14 1.76 5.87
C PHE A 252 0.07 2.69 6.00
N ILE A 253 0.84 2.58 7.07
CA ILE A 253 2.04 3.42 7.24
C ILE A 253 2.99 3.15 6.08
N TRP A 254 3.41 1.90 5.91
CA TRP A 254 4.48 1.58 4.96
C TRP A 254 4.06 1.72 3.51
N SER A 255 2.81 1.34 3.21
CA SER A 255 2.27 1.37 1.86
C SER A 255 2.13 2.81 1.34
N PHE A 256 1.69 3.74 2.20
CA PHE A 256 1.55 5.15 1.81
C PHE A 256 2.83 5.96 2.00
N LEU A 257 3.57 5.81 3.10
CA LEU A 257 4.83 6.52 3.29
C LEU A 257 5.87 6.12 2.24
N GLY A 258 5.83 4.88 1.75
CA GLY A 258 6.63 4.44 0.61
C GLY A 258 6.42 5.27 -0.66
N THR A 259 5.34 6.03 -0.78
CA THR A 259 5.11 6.92 -1.93
C THR A 259 5.60 8.35 -1.71
N TYR A 260 5.88 8.77 -0.47
CA TYR A 260 6.16 10.17 -0.15
C TYR A 260 7.51 10.68 -0.65
N PRO A 261 8.60 9.89 -0.70
CA PRO A 261 9.80 10.35 -1.36
C PRO A 261 9.57 10.62 -2.86
N LEU A 262 8.72 9.82 -3.52
CA LEU A 262 8.33 10.06 -4.92
C LEU A 262 7.48 11.32 -5.06
N LEU A 263 6.50 11.52 -4.16
CA LEU A 263 5.70 12.74 -4.07
C LEU A 263 6.58 13.98 -3.89
N TRP A 264 7.66 13.86 -3.10
CA TRP A 264 8.64 14.93 -2.89
C TRP A 264 9.45 15.21 -4.15
N ALA A 265 10.02 14.18 -4.77
CA ALA A 265 10.96 14.36 -5.88
C ALA A 265 10.28 14.76 -7.20
N LEU A 266 9.03 14.36 -7.42
CA LEU A 266 8.34 14.55 -8.69
C LEU A 266 8.28 16.03 -9.13
N PRO A 267 7.83 17.00 -8.30
CA PRO A 267 7.75 18.39 -8.72
C PRO A 267 9.10 19.01 -9.12
N TYR A 268 10.19 18.60 -8.48
CA TYR A 268 11.54 19.05 -8.85
C TYR A 268 12.01 18.41 -10.17
N ALA A 269 11.74 17.11 -10.36
CA ALA A 269 12.09 16.39 -11.58
C ALA A 269 11.33 16.92 -12.81
N THR A 270 10.12 17.45 -12.63
CA THR A 270 9.31 18.06 -13.69
C THR A 270 9.52 19.57 -13.83
N GLY A 271 10.33 20.19 -12.98
CA GLY A 271 10.51 21.65 -12.95
C GLY A 271 9.27 22.45 -12.51
N LEU A 272 8.31 21.80 -11.84
CA LEU A 272 7.14 22.44 -11.23
C LEU A 272 7.51 23.25 -9.98
N VAL A 273 8.58 22.85 -9.29
CA VAL A 273 9.20 23.59 -8.19
C VAL A 273 10.65 23.88 -8.59
N ARG A 274 11.05 25.15 -8.52
CA ARG A 274 12.42 25.61 -8.78
C ARG A 274 13.23 25.67 -7.50
#